data_AF-G0PGF6-F1
#
_entry.id   AF-G0PGF6-F1
#
_cell.length_a   1.000
_cell.length_b   1.000
_cell.length_c   1.000
_cell.angle_alpha   90.00
_cell.angle_beta   90.00
_cell.angle_gamma   90.00
#
_symmetry.space_group_name_H-M   'P 1'
#
loop_
_entity.id
_entity.type
_entity.pdbx_description
1 polymer ?
#
loop_
_entity_poly.entity_id
_entity_poly.type
_entity_poly.pdbx_seq_one_letter_code
_entity_poly.pdbx_strand_id
1 'polypeptide(L)'
;MIFLGFYIVYSEYIQGPTAAAGLNAGGYAVEACKKTWWRNLLYINNFGDSTQACYGITWYLAVDTQLYLVAPIILFALWFSFIWGALTVAAGCLGSIVTVYILYAQYHLPADQFGKGWVLYNGPKPYVYFTETSSTLGK
;
A
#
# COMPACT_ATOMS: atom_id res chain seq x y z
N MET A 1 -15.54 3.56 4.48
CA MET A 1 -15.37 5.00 4.79
C MET A 1 -15.80 5.37 6.21
N ILE A 2 -16.94 4.88 6.71
CA ILE A 2 -17.36 5.07 8.13
C ILE A 2 -16.27 4.56 9.11
N PHE A 3 -15.61 3.44 8.79
CA PHE A 3 -14.50 2.90 9.57
C PHE A 3 -13.30 3.85 9.69
N LEU A 4 -13.00 4.66 8.65
CA LEU A 4 -11.91 5.63 8.71
C LEU A 4 -12.27 6.83 9.59
N GLY A 5 -13.53 7.26 9.56
CA GLY A 5 -14.03 8.29 10.47
C GLY A 5 -13.95 7.82 11.92
N PHE A 6 -14.38 6.58 12.20
CA PHE A 6 -14.18 5.98 13.51
C PHE A 6 -12.69 5.89 13.87
N TYR A 7 -11.82 5.46 12.97
CA TYR A 7 -10.38 5.35 13.23
C TYR A 7 -9.73 6.70 13.60
N ILE A 8 -10.01 7.77 12.83
CA ILE A 8 -9.47 9.12 13.10
C ILE A 8 -9.92 9.60 14.48
N VAL A 9 -11.21 9.47 14.80
CA VAL A 9 -11.78 9.97 16.07
C VAL A 9 -11.37 9.08 17.26
N TYR A 10 -11.40 7.76 17.08
CA TYR A 10 -11.11 6.78 18.12
C TYR A 10 -9.63 6.80 18.50
N SER A 11 -8.72 6.98 17.53
CA SER A 11 -7.26 7.03 17.77
C SER A 11 -6.82 8.12 18.74
N GLU A 12 -7.56 9.23 18.81
CA GLU A 12 -7.28 10.34 19.74
C GLU A 12 -7.77 10.03 21.17
N TYR A 13 -8.73 9.11 21.32
CA TYR A 13 -9.33 8.74 22.60
C TYR A 13 -8.58 7.62 23.34
N ILE A 14 -7.86 6.73 22.64
CA ILE A 14 -7.13 5.59 23.26
C ILE A 14 -5.74 5.95 23.78
N GLN A 15 -5.40 7.23 23.94
CA GLN A 15 -4.06 7.68 24.32
C GLN A 15 -3.79 7.46 25.83
N GLY A 16 -3.67 6.20 26.24
CA GLY A 16 -3.10 5.81 27.53
C GLY A 16 -1.56 5.83 27.51
N PRO A 17 -0.90 5.90 28.68
CA PRO A 17 0.57 5.97 28.77
C PRO A 17 1.30 4.75 28.16
N THR A 18 0.64 3.60 28.07
CA THR A 18 1.16 2.39 27.38
C THR A 18 0.83 2.36 25.88
N ALA A 19 -0.23 3.04 25.45
CA ALA A 19 -0.64 3.14 24.05
C ALA A 19 0.21 4.17 23.28
N ALA A 20 0.70 5.22 23.95
CA ALA A 20 1.59 6.22 23.36
C ALA A 20 2.86 5.60 22.78
N ALA A 21 3.47 4.62 23.45
CA ALA A 21 4.69 3.95 22.97
C ALA A 21 4.46 3.15 21.67
N GLY A 22 3.29 2.52 21.49
CA GLY A 22 2.91 1.81 20.26
C GLY A 22 2.31 2.70 19.17
N LEU A 23 1.65 3.79 19.57
CA LEU A 23 1.01 4.76 18.67
C LEU A 23 1.94 5.87 18.19
N ASN A 24 3.16 6.01 18.71
CA ASN A 24 4.14 6.96 18.16
C ASN A 24 4.45 6.70 16.67
N ALA A 25 4.32 5.44 16.20
CA ALA A 25 4.34 5.11 14.77
C ALA A 25 2.99 5.41 14.07
N GLY A 26 1.87 5.29 14.79
CA GLY A 26 0.52 5.57 14.31
C GLY A 26 0.17 7.06 14.22
N GLY A 27 0.80 7.93 15.01
CA GLY A 27 0.55 9.38 15.02
C GLY A 27 0.84 10.03 13.66
N TYR A 28 1.91 9.60 12.99
CA TYR A 28 2.21 10.04 11.62
C TYR A 28 1.13 9.60 10.62
N ALA A 29 0.59 8.38 10.79
CA ALA A 29 -0.50 7.87 9.94
C ALA A 29 -1.82 8.61 10.19
N VAL A 30 -2.12 8.97 11.44
CA VAL A 30 -3.32 9.75 11.80
C VAL A 30 -3.26 11.16 11.22
N GLU A 31 -2.12 11.84 11.31
CA GLU A 31 -1.94 13.18 10.71
C GLU A 31 -1.99 13.13 9.17
N ALA A 32 -1.36 12.12 8.56
CA ALA A 32 -1.50 11.88 7.13
C ALA A 32 -2.98 11.62 6.75
N CYS A 33 -3.71 10.88 7.57
CA CYS A 33 -5.13 10.59 7.37
C CYS A 33 -6.00 11.85 7.46
N LYS A 34 -5.75 12.74 8.44
CA LYS A 34 -6.42 14.04 8.56
C LYS A 34 -6.22 14.92 7.32
N LYS A 35 -5.11 14.76 6.59
CA LYS A 35 -4.83 15.50 5.34
C LYS A 35 -5.36 14.80 4.08
N THR A 36 -5.38 13.47 4.05
CA THR A 36 -5.72 12.67 2.85
C THR A 36 -7.06 11.93 2.96
N TRP A 37 -7.89 12.21 3.97
CA TRP A 37 -9.21 11.58 4.13
C TRP A 37 -10.09 11.68 2.87
N TRP A 38 -10.06 12.83 2.18
CA TRP A 38 -10.83 13.05 0.96
C TRP A 38 -10.36 12.16 -0.20
N ARG A 39 -9.06 11.84 -0.26
CA ARG A 39 -8.52 10.89 -1.24
C ARG A 39 -9.03 9.48 -1.01
N ASN A 40 -9.13 9.09 0.26
CA ASN A 40 -9.73 7.82 0.67
C ASN A 40 -11.21 7.73 0.29
N LEU A 41 -11.96 8.83 0.43
CA LEU A 41 -13.37 8.87 0.04
C LEU A 41 -13.57 8.69 -1.48
N LEU A 42 -12.67 9.28 -2.28
CA LEU A 42 -12.69 9.18 -3.74
C LEU A 42 -12.00 7.91 -4.29
N TYR A 43 -11.47 7.04 -3.42
CA TYR A 43 -10.72 5.84 -3.82
C TYR A 43 -9.52 6.12 -4.75
N ILE A 44 -8.87 7.28 -4.61
CA ILE A 44 -7.66 7.69 -5.37
C ILE A 44 -6.38 7.66 -4.52
N ASN A 45 -6.47 7.09 -3.33
CA ASN A 45 -5.42 6.92 -2.34
C ASN A 45 -4.33 5.94 -2.78
N ASN A 46 -4.49 5.24 -3.91
CA ASN A 46 -3.40 4.54 -4.60
C ASN A 46 -2.42 5.52 -5.29
N PHE A 47 -2.87 6.72 -5.66
CA PHE A 47 -2.05 7.69 -6.37
C PHE A 47 -1.41 8.69 -5.40
N GLY A 48 -0.08 8.57 -5.24
CA GLY A 48 0.71 9.50 -4.46
C GLY A 48 1.86 8.84 -3.72
N ASP A 49 2.49 9.63 -2.86
CA ASP A 49 3.54 9.16 -1.97
C ASP A 49 2.94 8.23 -0.91
N SER A 50 3.49 7.02 -0.79
CA SER A 50 3.03 6.00 0.18
C SER A 50 3.17 6.46 1.62
N THR A 51 4.03 7.46 1.88
CA THR A 51 4.20 8.07 3.21
C THR A 51 2.99 8.88 3.67
N GLN A 52 2.07 9.24 2.77
CA GLN A 52 0.85 10.00 3.07
C GLN A 52 -0.41 9.11 3.08
N ALA A 53 -0.25 7.79 2.99
CA ALA A 53 -1.36 6.84 3.02
C ALA A 53 -1.89 6.67 4.45
N CYS A 54 -3.20 6.87 4.63
CA CYS A 54 -3.85 6.73 5.93
C CYS A 54 -3.81 5.29 6.49
N TYR A 55 -4.07 4.30 5.63
CA TYR A 55 -4.18 2.91 6.05
C TYR A 55 -3.89 1.96 4.89
N GLY A 56 -3.04 0.96 5.12
CA GLY A 56 -2.64 0.02 4.06
C GLY A 56 -3.83 -0.73 3.45
N ILE A 57 -4.84 -1.08 4.25
CA ILE A 57 -6.04 -1.78 3.73
C ILE A 57 -6.91 -0.88 2.85
N THR A 58 -6.91 0.45 3.05
CA THR A 58 -7.70 1.33 2.16
C THR A 58 -7.08 1.44 0.78
N TRP A 59 -5.78 1.21 0.64
CA TRP A 59 -5.10 1.12 -0.64
C TRP A 59 -5.63 -0.05 -1.48
N TYR A 60 -5.76 -1.25 -0.89
CA TYR A 60 -6.36 -2.41 -1.56
C TYR A 60 -7.80 -2.14 -1.98
N LEU A 61 -8.60 -1.58 -1.07
CA LEU A 61 -10.00 -1.25 -1.35
C LEU A 61 -10.13 -0.25 -2.51
N ALA A 62 -9.21 0.72 -2.61
CA ALA A 62 -9.17 1.65 -3.72
C ALA A 62 -8.86 0.97 -5.06
N VAL A 63 -7.90 0.05 -5.09
CA VAL A 63 -7.58 -0.74 -6.28
C VAL A 63 -8.79 -1.56 -6.74
N ASP A 64 -9.48 -2.23 -5.82
CA ASP A 64 -10.63 -3.07 -6.15
C ASP A 64 -11.75 -2.25 -6.82
N THR A 65 -12.05 -1.05 -6.32
CA THR A 65 -13.06 -0.18 -6.95
C THR A 65 -12.67 0.25 -8.37
N GLN A 66 -11.38 0.49 -8.63
CA GLN A 66 -10.89 0.84 -9.96
C GLN A 66 -10.99 -0.36 -10.91
N LEU A 67 -10.67 -1.56 -10.44
CA LEU A 67 -10.85 -2.79 -11.21
C LEU A 67 -12.32 -3.06 -11.53
N TYR A 68 -13.23 -2.78 -10.59
CA TYR A 68 -14.68 -2.85 -10.85
C TYR A 68 -15.14 -1.87 -11.94
N LEU A 69 -14.55 -0.68 -12.03
CA LEU A 69 -14.84 0.27 -13.11
C LEU A 69 -14.27 -0.17 -14.46
N VAL A 70 -13.14 -0.88 -14.47
CA VAL A 70 -12.53 -1.43 -15.69
C VAL A 70 -13.23 -2.71 -16.16
N ALA A 71 -13.83 -3.48 -15.25
CA ALA A 71 -14.54 -4.73 -15.56
C ALA A 71 -15.55 -4.63 -16.74
N PRO A 72 -16.46 -3.63 -16.84
CA PRO A 72 -17.38 -3.54 -17.97
C PRO A 72 -16.67 -3.34 -19.31
N ILE A 73 -15.49 -2.72 -19.35
CA ILE A 73 -14.70 -2.56 -20.58
C ILE A 73 -14.19 -3.91 -21.06
N ILE A 74 -13.70 -4.74 -20.13
CA ILE A 74 -13.25 -6.10 -20.42
C ILE A 74 -14.44 -6.97 -20.88
N LEU A 75 -15.59 -6.85 -20.21
CA LEU A 75 -16.81 -7.56 -20.60
C LEU A 75 -17.33 -7.12 -21.98
N PHE A 76 -17.25 -5.84 -22.30
CA PHE A 76 -17.62 -5.33 -23.63
C PHE A 76 -16.68 -5.85 -24.73
N ALA A 77 -15.36 -5.91 -24.47
CA ALA A 77 -14.39 -6.50 -25.38
C ALA A 77 -14.65 -8.01 -25.59
N LEU A 78 -15.05 -8.72 -24.53
CA LEU A 78 -15.42 -10.13 -24.59
C LEU A 78 -16.71 -10.37 -25.39
N TRP A 79 -17.67 -9.45 -25.29
CA TRP A 79 -18.91 -9.53 -26.06
C TRP A 79 -18.66 -9.46 -27.57
N PHE A 80 -17.72 -8.62 -28.02
CA PHE A 80 -17.40 -8.52 -29.45
C PHE A 80 -16.62 -9.74 -29.97
N SER A 81 -15.67 -10.26 -29.20
CA SER A 81 -15.00 -11.53 -29.50
C SER A 81 -14.27 -12.08 -28.28
N PHE A 82 -14.27 -13.41 -28.14
CA PHE A 82 -13.49 -14.09 -27.13
C PHE A 82 -11.99 -13.75 -27.20
N ILE A 83 -11.44 -13.54 -28.40
CA ILE A 83 -10.02 -13.24 -28.61
C ILE A 83 -9.65 -11.88 -28.01
N TRP A 84 -10.47 -10.85 -28.23
CA TRP A 84 -10.23 -9.50 -27.70
C TRP A 84 -10.35 -9.45 -26.17
N GLY A 85 -11.31 -10.17 -25.61
CA GLY A 85 -11.41 -10.34 -24.15
C GLY A 85 -10.20 -11.06 -23.55
N ALA A 86 -9.77 -12.16 -24.15
CA ALA A 86 -8.59 -12.90 -23.69
C ALA A 86 -7.30 -12.07 -23.80
N LEU A 87 -7.14 -11.29 -24.88
CA LEU A 87 -5.97 -10.44 -25.10
C LEU A 87 -5.89 -9.32 -24.06
N THR A 88 -7.00 -8.66 -23.75
CA THR A 88 -7.01 -7.58 -22.75
C THR A 88 -6.65 -8.08 -21.35
N VAL A 89 -7.15 -9.26 -20.94
CA VAL A 89 -6.78 -9.90 -19.67
C VAL A 89 -5.30 -10.29 -19.66
N ALA A 90 -4.82 -10.96 -20.72
CA ALA A 90 -3.42 -11.37 -20.83
C ALA A 90 -2.46 -10.16 -20.79
N ALA A 91 -2.81 -9.07 -21.49
CA ALA A 91 -2.06 -7.82 -21.45
C ALA A 91 -2.01 -7.21 -20.04
N GLY A 92 -3.13 -7.26 -19.29
CA GLY A 92 -3.17 -6.82 -17.89
C GLY A 92 -2.24 -7.62 -16.98
N CYS A 93 -2.24 -8.96 -17.10
CA CYS A 93 -1.34 -9.83 -16.34
C CYS A 93 0.13 -9.57 -16.68
N LEU A 94 0.47 -9.48 -17.96
CA LEU A 94 1.83 -9.19 -18.41
C LEU A 94 2.28 -7.81 -17.95
N GLY A 95 1.41 -6.80 -18.04
CA GLY A 95 1.66 -5.45 -17.56
C GLY A 95 1.99 -5.41 -16.07
N SER A 96 1.27 -6.17 -15.25
CA SER A 96 1.52 -6.29 -13.80
C SER A 96 2.91 -6.90 -13.50
N ILE A 97 3.28 -7.98 -14.20
CA ILE A 97 4.60 -8.61 -14.02
C ILE A 97 5.72 -7.65 -14.42
N VAL A 98 5.56 -6.98 -15.56
CA VAL A 98 6.55 -6.04 -16.11
C VAL A 98 6.72 -4.84 -15.19
N THR A 99 5.64 -4.26 -14.67
CA THR A 99 5.74 -3.09 -13.77
C THR A 99 6.44 -3.44 -12.47
N VAL A 100 6.16 -4.61 -11.87
CA VAL A 100 6.88 -5.09 -10.68
C VAL A 100 8.37 -5.24 -10.96
N TYR A 101 8.73 -5.82 -12.11
CA TYR A 101 10.13 -6.00 -12.49
C TYR A 101 10.85 -4.66 -12.72
N ILE A 102 10.20 -3.71 -13.39
CA ILE A 102 10.74 -2.36 -13.59
C ILE A 102 10.94 -1.65 -12.25
N LEU A 103 9.95 -1.71 -11.36
CA LEU A 103 10.06 -1.10 -10.03
C LEU A 103 11.20 -1.73 -9.23
N TYR A 104 11.35 -3.05 -9.29
CA TYR A 104 12.46 -3.76 -8.64
C TYR A 104 13.83 -3.27 -9.15
N ALA A 105 13.99 -3.16 -10.47
CA ALA A 105 15.24 -2.72 -11.09
C ALA A 105 15.57 -1.25 -10.77
N GLN A 106 14.57 -0.36 -10.71
CA GLN A 106 14.78 1.06 -10.44
C GLN A 106 15.06 1.33 -8.95
N TYR A 107 14.25 0.77 -8.05
CA TYR A 107 14.30 1.09 -6.62
C TYR A 107 15.23 0.16 -5.81
N HIS A 108 15.84 -0.85 -6.45
CA HIS A 108 16.76 -1.80 -5.81
C HIS A 108 16.13 -2.39 -4.54
N LEU A 109 14.87 -2.79 -4.67
CA LEU A 109 14.06 -3.28 -3.56
C LEU A 109 14.58 -4.64 -3.07
N PRO A 110 14.53 -4.94 -1.76
CA PRO A 110 14.88 -6.26 -1.25
C PRO A 110 13.84 -7.30 -1.70
N ALA A 111 14.29 -8.54 -1.93
CA ALA A 111 13.44 -9.66 -2.38
C ALA A 111 12.42 -10.13 -1.33
N ASP A 112 12.62 -9.73 -0.07
CA ASP A 112 11.80 -10.06 1.07
C ASP A 112 11.73 -8.88 2.04
N GLN A 113 10.62 -8.76 2.76
CA GLN A 113 10.49 -7.76 3.83
C GLN A 113 11.28 -8.16 5.10
N PHE A 114 11.96 -9.30 5.10
CA PHE A 114 12.65 -9.90 6.26
C PHE A 114 14.19 -9.72 6.24
N GLY A 115 14.75 -9.02 5.24
CA GLY A 115 16.19 -8.93 4.99
C GLY A 115 16.84 -7.61 5.42
N LYS A 116 17.61 -7.65 6.53
CA LYS A 116 18.55 -6.61 7.04
C LYS A 116 17.95 -5.26 7.48
N GLY A 117 17.08 -5.28 8.50
CA GLY A 117 16.53 -4.08 9.15
C GLY A 117 17.53 -3.11 9.83
N TRP A 118 18.80 -3.48 10.00
CA TRP A 118 19.80 -2.64 10.70
C TRP A 118 20.64 -1.72 9.80
N VAL A 119 20.64 -1.91 8.48
CA VAL A 119 21.45 -1.08 7.55
C VAL A 119 20.69 0.17 7.10
N LEU A 120 19.36 0.15 7.11
CA LEU A 120 18.52 1.25 6.63
C LEU A 120 18.31 2.37 7.67
N TYR A 121 18.67 2.15 8.95
CA TYR A 121 18.58 3.17 9.99
C TYR A 121 19.66 4.27 9.88
N ASN A 122 20.72 4.04 9.09
CA ASN A 122 21.78 5.03 8.84
C ASN A 122 21.72 5.66 7.43
N GLY A 123 20.59 5.48 6.72
CA GLY A 123 20.33 6.14 5.44
C GLY A 123 19.54 7.44 5.62
N PRO A 124 19.68 8.44 4.72
CA PRO A 124 19.08 9.77 4.86
C PRO A 124 17.53 9.82 4.79
N LYS A 125 16.83 8.67 4.71
CA LYS A 125 15.36 8.58 4.68
C LYS A 125 14.87 7.35 5.46
N PRO A 126 14.11 7.51 6.55
CA PRO A 126 13.64 6.38 7.35
C PRO A 126 12.40 5.75 6.71
N TYR A 127 12.50 4.48 6.31
CA TYR A 127 11.34 3.64 5.99
C TYR A 127 11.24 2.54 7.05
N VAL A 128 10.09 2.43 7.72
CA VAL A 128 9.84 1.47 8.79
C VAL A 128 9.30 0.18 8.19
N TYR A 129 10.08 -0.90 8.23
CA TYR A 129 9.57 -2.26 8.07
C TYR A 129 10.06 -3.11 9.26
N PHE A 130 9.11 -3.78 9.93
CA PHE A 130 9.32 -4.56 11.15
C PHE A 130 10.07 -5.85 10.84
N THR A 131 11.28 -6.04 11.38
CA THR A 131 11.94 -7.35 11.45
C THR A 131 12.64 -7.52 12.80
N GLU A 132 12.29 -8.57 13.54
CA GLU A 132 12.84 -8.89 14.86
C GLU A 132 13.63 -10.22 14.82
N THR A 133 14.94 -10.10 15.06
CA THR A 133 15.87 -11.00 15.77
C THR A 133 16.30 -12.40 15.26
N SER A 134 17.64 -12.47 15.08
CA SER A 134 18.59 -13.51 15.50
C SER A 134 18.87 -14.73 14.60
N SER A 135 20.12 -14.84 14.12
CA SER A 135 21.13 -15.81 14.60
C SER A 135 22.26 -16.03 13.59
N THR A 136 23.51 -15.83 14.06
CA THR A 136 24.74 -16.59 13.75
C THR A 136 25.00 -17.10 12.33
N LEU A 137 26.06 -16.60 11.66
CA LEU A 137 27.18 -17.36 11.04
C LEU A 137 27.96 -16.46 10.06
N GLY A 138 29.28 -16.34 10.23
CA GLY A 138 30.16 -15.90 9.15
C GLY A 138 31.32 -14.96 9.48
N LYS A 139 31.84 -14.97 10.71
CA LYS A 139 33.28 -14.82 11.01
C LYS A 139 33.62 -15.64 12.25
#